data_AF-A0A2S8W5W0-F1
#
_entry.id   AF-A0A2S8W5W0-F1
#
_cell.length_a   1.000
_cell.length_b   1.000
_cell.length_c   1.000
_cell.angle_alpha   90.00
_cell.angle_beta   90.00
_cell.angle_gamma   90.00
#
_symmetry.space_group_name_H-M   'P 1'
#
loop_
_entity.id
_entity.type
_entity.pdbx_description
1 polymer ?
#
loop_
_entity_poly.entity_id
_entity_poly.type
_entity_poly.pdbx_seq_one_letter_code
_entity_poly.pdbx_strand_id
1 'polypeptide(L)'
;MARPLLRLSDWSSPRRRRARDGSAAVEFGMIALPFFILLFGILEIGLLLLVDAVVETAVSDMGRLVRTGQAQQGALTPAALKQKLCNQMSVFAGDCPKRAFIDVRVVENYSDPIADDPLKSGVFDPSVLEYSPGNPGDRVLVRVWYEQPIITPFIAQAVSHTKDHKVMLTTSMAFRNEPYQ
;
A
#
# COMPACT_ATOMS: atom_id res chain seq x y z
N MET A 1 -66.69 2.08 65.80
CA MET A 1 -66.69 3.08 64.71
C MET A 1 -65.27 3.61 64.54
N ALA A 2 -64.52 3.10 63.55
CA ALA A 2 -63.13 3.45 63.30
C ALA A 2 -63.04 4.42 62.10
N ARG A 3 -62.37 5.55 62.26
CA ARG A 3 -62.01 6.47 61.15
C ARG A 3 -60.58 6.12 60.69
N PRO A 4 -60.32 5.84 59.40
CA PRO A 4 -58.96 5.58 58.96
C PRO A 4 -58.23 6.92 58.73
N LEU A 5 -57.01 6.99 59.27
CA LEU A 5 -56.03 8.03 58.95
C LEU A 5 -55.40 7.69 57.60
N LEU A 6 -55.68 8.49 56.56
CA LEU A 6 -55.01 8.38 55.27
C LEU A 6 -53.62 9.03 55.40
N ARG A 7 -52.60 8.17 55.47
CA ARG A 7 -51.18 8.51 55.42
C ARG A 7 -50.85 8.93 53.98
N LEU A 8 -50.63 10.21 53.74
CA LEU A 8 -50.02 10.68 52.50
C LEU A 8 -48.58 10.21 52.49
N SER A 9 -48.28 9.18 51.69
CA SER A 9 -46.92 8.75 51.41
C SER A 9 -46.30 9.75 50.44
N ASP A 10 -45.35 10.54 50.92
CA ASP A 10 -44.46 11.33 50.07
C ASP A 10 -43.67 10.40 49.16
N TRP A 11 -44.11 10.32 47.89
CA TRP A 11 -43.35 9.71 46.82
C TRP A 11 -42.26 10.68 46.38
N SER A 12 -41.13 10.69 47.10
CA SER A 12 -39.92 11.37 46.64
C SER A 12 -39.43 10.68 45.37
N SER A 13 -39.73 11.24 44.20
CA SER A 13 -39.24 10.71 42.93
C SER A 13 -37.70 10.81 42.88
N PRO A 14 -36.98 9.74 42.49
CA PRO A 14 -35.55 9.84 42.25
C PRO A 14 -35.31 10.82 41.10
N ARG A 15 -34.58 11.89 41.40
CA ARG A 15 -34.17 12.91 40.44
C ARG A 15 -33.59 12.25 39.18
N ARG A 16 -34.13 12.59 38.01
CA ARG A 16 -33.53 12.32 36.69
C ARG A 16 -32.13 12.96 36.62
N ARG A 17 -31.11 12.27 37.11
CA ARG A 17 -29.69 12.51 36.79
C ARG A 17 -29.26 11.74 35.53
N ARG A 18 -30.17 11.56 34.55
CA ARG A 18 -29.96 10.60 33.44
C ARG A 18 -30.31 11.15 32.06
N ALA A 19 -30.25 12.46 31.86
CA ALA A 19 -30.58 13.07 30.57
C ALA A 19 -29.53 14.02 29.99
N ARG A 20 -28.55 14.51 30.79
CA ARG A 20 -27.51 15.43 30.30
C ARG A 20 -26.28 14.71 29.76
N ASP A 21 -25.87 13.62 30.40
CA ASP A 21 -24.67 12.87 30.01
C ASP A 21 -24.83 12.17 28.65
N GLY A 22 -26.07 11.82 28.27
CA GLY A 22 -26.37 11.22 26.97
C GLY A 22 -26.24 12.21 25.80
N SER A 23 -26.63 13.48 25.99
CA SER A 23 -26.47 14.53 24.96
C SER A 23 -25.01 14.84 24.71
N ALA A 24 -24.23 15.00 25.79
CA ALA A 24 -22.80 15.23 25.72
C ALA A 24 -22.05 14.07 25.02
N ALA A 25 -22.47 12.83 25.26
CA ALA A 25 -21.90 11.67 24.58
C ALA A 25 -22.17 11.68 23.06
N VAL A 26 -23.37 12.09 22.63
CA VAL A 26 -23.73 12.18 21.20
C VAL A 26 -22.98 13.34 20.53
N GLU A 27 -22.90 14.50 21.19
CA GLU A 27 -22.15 15.67 20.70
C GLU A 27 -20.65 15.35 20.54
N PHE A 28 -20.06 14.64 21.50
CA PHE A 28 -18.68 14.18 21.39
C PHE A 28 -18.51 13.16 20.25
N GLY A 29 -19.43 12.22 20.09
CA GLY A 29 -19.40 11.24 19.00
C GLY A 29 -19.43 11.88 17.60
N MET A 30 -20.23 12.95 17.44
CA MET A 30 -20.32 13.69 16.17
C MET A 30 -19.01 14.36 15.75
N ILE A 31 -18.15 14.74 16.70
CA ILE A 31 -16.85 15.38 16.43
C ILE A 31 -15.72 14.34 16.42
N ALA A 32 -15.77 13.37 17.32
CA ALA A 32 -14.75 12.34 17.45
C ALA A 32 -14.67 11.47 16.19
N LEU A 33 -15.82 11.09 15.60
CA LEU A 33 -15.86 10.24 14.41
C LEU A 33 -15.10 10.84 13.21
N PRO A 34 -15.41 12.07 12.72
CA PRO A 34 -14.65 12.66 11.61
C PRO A 34 -13.18 12.93 11.97
N PHE A 35 -12.88 13.25 13.23
CA PHE A 35 -11.50 13.41 13.70
C PHE A 35 -10.68 12.12 13.55
N PHE A 36 -11.21 10.97 13.99
CA PHE A 36 -10.50 9.70 13.87
C PHE A 36 -10.37 9.23 12.42
N ILE A 37 -11.37 9.49 11.58
CA ILE A 37 -11.26 9.21 10.13
C ILE A 37 -10.11 10.00 9.53
N LEU A 38 -10.00 11.30 9.83
CA LEU A 38 -8.90 12.14 9.35
C LEU A 38 -7.55 11.66 9.90
N LEU A 39 -7.48 11.33 11.20
CA LEU A 39 -6.26 10.86 11.86
C LEU A 39 -5.74 9.57 11.21
N PHE A 40 -6.59 8.55 11.07
CA PHE A 40 -6.20 7.31 10.41
C PHE A 40 -5.82 7.55 8.96
N GLY A 41 -6.47 8.49 8.29
CA GLY A 41 -6.11 8.81 6.92
C GLY A 41 -4.73 9.44 6.77
N ILE A 42 -4.35 10.35 7.66
CA ILE A 42 -2.99 10.91 7.68
C ILE A 42 -1.96 9.80 7.96
N LEU A 43 -2.25 8.91 8.91
CA LEU A 43 -1.35 7.79 9.23
C LEU A 43 -1.20 6.81 8.05
N GLU A 44 -2.29 6.53 7.34
CA GLU A 44 -2.31 5.61 6.21
C GLU A 44 -1.58 6.16 4.99
N ILE A 45 -1.75 7.46 4.69
CA ILE A 45 -0.96 8.14 3.64
C ILE A 45 0.51 8.19 4.04
N GLY A 46 0.83 8.47 5.31
CA GLY A 46 2.20 8.41 5.80
C GLY A 46 2.83 7.02 5.63
N LEU A 47 2.07 5.96 5.89
CA LEU A 47 2.51 4.58 5.67
C LEU A 47 2.69 4.27 4.18
N LEU A 48 1.80 4.74 3.31
CA LEU A 48 1.92 4.58 1.85
C LEU A 48 3.23 5.18 1.34
N LEU A 49 3.53 6.42 1.70
CA LEU A 49 4.76 7.10 1.32
C LEU A 49 6.01 6.41 1.90
N LEU A 50 5.91 5.88 3.12
CA LEU A 50 7.00 5.09 3.70
C LEU A 50 7.26 3.80 2.92
N VAL A 51 6.22 3.06 2.55
CA VAL A 51 6.35 1.85 1.74
C VAL A 51 6.93 2.20 0.38
N ASP A 52 6.47 3.27 -0.27
CA ASP A 52 6.97 3.72 -1.56
C ASP A 52 8.49 4.01 -1.52
N ALA A 53 8.95 4.79 -0.54
CA ALA A 53 10.38 5.07 -0.36
C ALA A 53 11.23 3.81 -0.09
N VAL A 54 10.68 2.84 0.65
CA VAL A 54 11.35 1.55 0.90
C VAL A 54 11.43 0.72 -0.38
N VAL A 55 10.35 0.69 -1.19
CA VAL A 55 10.34 0.01 -2.49
C VAL A 55 11.35 0.65 -3.42
N GLU A 56 11.41 1.98 -3.52
CA GLU A 56 12.40 2.69 -4.35
C GLU A 56 13.83 2.32 -3.98
N THR A 57 14.13 2.25 -2.69
CA THR A 57 15.44 1.84 -2.18
C THR A 57 15.75 0.39 -2.58
N ALA A 58 14.81 -0.53 -2.37
CA ALA A 58 14.96 -1.94 -2.72
C ALA A 58 15.14 -2.15 -4.24
N VAL A 59 14.42 -1.37 -5.06
CA VAL A 59 14.52 -1.39 -6.52
C VAL A 59 15.87 -0.85 -6.99
N SER A 60 16.39 0.20 -6.34
CA SER A 60 17.72 0.73 -6.64
C SER A 60 18.82 -0.34 -6.44
N ASP A 61 18.78 -1.06 -5.32
CA ASP A 61 19.72 -2.15 -5.02
C ASP A 61 19.55 -3.34 -5.98
N MET A 62 18.31 -3.75 -6.24
CA MET A 62 18.01 -4.78 -7.23
C MET A 62 18.50 -4.37 -8.63
N GLY A 63 18.32 -3.11 -9.01
CA GLY A 63 18.77 -2.55 -10.28
C GLY A 63 20.29 -2.61 -10.44
N ARG A 64 21.07 -2.47 -9.35
CA ARG A 64 22.53 -2.68 -9.38
C ARG A 64 22.88 -4.13 -9.69
N LEU A 65 22.15 -5.11 -9.15
CA LEU A 65 22.39 -6.53 -9.45
C LEU A 65 22.21 -6.84 -10.94
N VAL A 66 21.19 -6.26 -11.57
CA VAL A 66 20.94 -6.44 -13.00
C VAL A 66 21.97 -5.66 -13.83
N ARG A 67 22.25 -4.40 -13.47
CA ARG A 67 23.19 -3.51 -14.19
C ARG A 67 24.60 -4.07 -14.25
N THR A 68 25.07 -4.65 -13.14
CA THR A 68 26.45 -5.16 -13.01
C THR A 68 26.62 -6.59 -13.54
N GLY A 69 25.56 -7.21 -14.11
CA GLY A 69 25.65 -8.58 -14.62
C GLY A 69 25.50 -9.67 -13.55
N GLN A 70 25.39 -9.33 -12.26
CA GLN A 70 25.29 -10.32 -11.18
C GLN A 70 24.04 -11.20 -11.30
N ALA A 71 22.93 -10.63 -11.77
CA ALA A 71 21.70 -11.41 -12.00
C ALA A 71 21.86 -12.43 -13.14
N GLN A 72 22.61 -12.05 -14.18
CA GLN A 72 22.87 -12.83 -15.39
C GLN A 72 23.90 -13.92 -15.13
N GLN A 73 25.07 -13.54 -14.59
CA GLN A 73 26.18 -14.45 -14.26
C GLN A 73 25.77 -15.46 -13.17
N GLY A 74 24.96 -15.02 -12.20
CA GLY A 74 24.42 -15.89 -11.16
C GLY A 74 23.19 -16.71 -11.58
N ALA A 75 22.74 -16.59 -12.83
CA ALA A 75 21.52 -17.22 -13.36
C ALA A 75 20.31 -17.06 -12.42
N LEU A 76 20.12 -15.85 -11.88
CA LEU A 76 19.05 -15.56 -10.94
C LEU A 76 17.70 -15.71 -11.63
N THR A 77 16.85 -16.56 -11.07
CA THR A 77 15.46 -16.68 -11.50
C THR A 77 14.65 -15.44 -11.07
N PRO A 78 13.51 -15.15 -11.70
CA PRO A 78 12.64 -14.05 -11.28
C PRO A 78 12.26 -14.15 -9.79
N ALA A 79 12.02 -15.36 -9.30
CA ALA A 79 11.71 -15.62 -7.90
C ALA A 79 12.90 -15.31 -6.97
N ALA A 80 14.11 -15.69 -7.37
CA ALA A 80 15.32 -15.38 -6.59
C ALA A 80 15.61 -13.87 -6.55
N LEU A 81 15.42 -13.18 -7.68
CA LEU A 81 15.55 -11.72 -7.73
C LEU A 81 14.50 -11.04 -6.84
N LYS A 82 13.25 -11.52 -6.89
CA LYS A 82 12.17 -11.05 -6.02
C LYS A 82 12.50 -11.23 -4.55
N GLN A 83 13.07 -12.37 -4.18
CA GLN A 83 13.48 -12.60 -2.80
C GLN A 83 14.57 -11.61 -2.37
N LYS A 84 15.54 -11.30 -3.23
CA LYS A 84 16.56 -10.29 -2.95
C LYS A 84 15.96 -8.90 -2.75
N LEU A 85 14.98 -8.51 -3.57
CA LEU A 85 14.23 -7.27 -3.39
C LEU A 85 13.50 -7.25 -2.04
N CYS A 86 12.76 -8.32 -1.72
CA CYS A 86 11.99 -8.38 -0.48
C CYS A 86 12.86 -8.38 0.78
N ASN A 87 14.07 -8.95 0.73
CA ASN A 87 15.01 -8.90 1.84
C ASN A 87 15.47 -7.47 2.17
N GLN A 88 15.40 -6.52 1.23
CA GLN A 88 15.72 -5.11 1.47
C GLN A 88 14.57 -4.33 2.13
N MET A 89 13.36 -4.90 2.20
CA MET A 89 12.18 -4.19 2.69
C MET A 89 11.97 -4.28 4.21
N SER A 90 12.94 -4.84 4.95
CA SER A 90 12.95 -4.92 6.43
C SER A 90 11.60 -5.41 7.02
N VAL A 91 10.86 -4.54 7.72
CA VAL A 91 9.57 -4.85 8.36
C VAL A 91 8.52 -5.33 7.34
N PHE A 92 8.61 -4.91 6.07
CA PHE A 92 7.69 -5.30 5.00
C PHE A 92 8.12 -6.57 4.24
N ALA A 93 9.26 -7.17 4.61
CA ALA A 93 9.82 -8.33 3.90
C ALA A 93 8.89 -9.55 3.88
N GLY A 94 8.08 -9.75 4.92
CA GLY A 94 7.17 -10.90 5.01
C GLY A 94 6.00 -10.85 4.02
N ASP A 95 5.51 -9.66 3.71
CA ASP A 95 4.38 -9.45 2.79
C ASP A 95 4.82 -9.23 1.34
N CYS A 96 6.05 -8.74 1.14
CA CYS A 96 6.59 -8.40 -0.17
C CYS A 96 6.47 -9.51 -1.23
N PRO A 97 6.73 -10.81 -0.96
CA PRO A 97 6.65 -11.84 -2.01
C PRO A 97 5.27 -11.95 -2.67
N LYS A 98 4.21 -11.59 -1.94
CA LYS A 98 2.83 -11.61 -2.42
C LYS A 98 2.40 -10.29 -3.07
N ARG A 99 3.02 -9.17 -2.67
CA ARG A 99 2.62 -7.81 -3.07
C ARG A 99 3.47 -7.22 -4.20
N ALA A 100 4.74 -7.60 -4.30
CA ALA A 100 5.63 -7.13 -5.33
C ALA A 100 5.44 -7.91 -6.64
N PHE A 101 5.58 -7.25 -7.77
CA PHE A 101 5.63 -7.84 -9.10
C PHE A 101 6.75 -7.15 -9.87
N ILE A 102 7.64 -7.94 -10.48
CA ILE A 102 8.86 -7.43 -11.09
C ILE A 102 8.76 -7.69 -12.59
N ASP A 103 9.10 -6.67 -13.36
CA ASP A 103 9.21 -6.71 -14.80
C ASP A 103 10.58 -6.17 -15.20
N VAL A 104 11.39 -7.02 -15.82
CA VAL A 104 12.72 -6.67 -16.31
C VAL A 104 12.74 -6.98 -17.79
N ARG A 105 13.09 -6.00 -18.61
CA ARG A 105 13.12 -6.19 -20.06
C ARG A 105 14.19 -5.34 -20.73
N VAL A 106 14.66 -5.82 -21.87
CA VAL A 106 15.55 -5.08 -22.76
C VAL A 106 14.72 -4.14 -23.62
N VAL A 107 15.19 -2.90 -23.79
CA VAL A 107 14.54 -1.87 -24.60
C VAL A 107 15.47 -1.34 -25.69
N GLU A 108 14.91 -1.05 -26.87
CA GLU A 108 15.70 -0.53 -27.99
C GLU A 108 16.09 0.93 -27.81
N ASN A 109 15.33 1.72 -27.07
CA ASN A 109 15.66 3.09 -26.71
C ASN A 109 14.81 3.51 -25.49
N TYR A 110 15.12 4.64 -24.87
CA TYR A 110 14.38 5.13 -23.69
C TYR A 110 13.15 5.97 -24.07
N SER A 111 12.91 6.17 -25.36
CA SER A 111 11.89 7.08 -25.90
C SER A 111 10.69 6.35 -26.51
N ASP A 112 10.82 5.07 -26.83
CA ASP A 112 9.76 4.26 -27.40
C ASP A 112 8.67 4.01 -26.35
N PRO A 113 7.39 3.97 -26.79
CA PRO A 113 6.29 3.68 -25.89
C PRO A 113 6.58 2.40 -25.13
N ILE A 114 6.55 2.55 -23.81
CA ILE A 114 6.84 1.53 -22.82
C ILE A 114 6.08 0.26 -23.22
N ALA A 115 6.83 -0.80 -23.51
CA ALA A 115 6.51 -2.16 -23.11
C ALA A 115 5.15 -2.33 -22.42
N ASP A 116 4.28 -3.18 -22.98
CA ASP A 116 2.87 -3.35 -22.58
C ASP A 116 2.61 -2.96 -21.13
N ASP A 117 1.85 -1.88 -20.94
CA ASP A 117 1.47 -1.38 -19.63
C ASP A 117 0.54 -2.40 -18.95
N PRO A 118 0.97 -3.02 -17.83
CA PRO A 118 0.15 -3.97 -17.06
C PRO A 118 -1.17 -3.37 -16.56
N LEU A 119 -1.30 -2.03 -16.52
CA LEU A 119 -2.51 -1.32 -16.12
C LEU A 119 -3.35 -0.78 -17.28
N LYS A 120 -3.03 -1.09 -18.54
CA LYS A 120 -3.75 -0.58 -19.72
C LYS A 120 -5.26 -0.80 -19.67
N SER A 121 -5.71 -1.92 -19.11
CA SER A 121 -7.13 -2.28 -18.99
C SER A 121 -7.84 -1.58 -17.80
N GLY A 122 -7.07 -0.94 -16.91
CA GLY A 122 -7.48 -0.45 -15.61
C GLY A 122 -7.44 -1.50 -14.50
N VAL A 123 -7.08 -2.75 -14.81
CA VAL A 123 -6.82 -3.83 -13.85
C VAL A 123 -5.41 -4.35 -14.10
N PHE A 124 -4.67 -4.62 -13.01
CA PHE A 124 -3.30 -5.11 -13.11
C PHE A 124 -3.25 -6.52 -13.69
N ASP A 125 -2.58 -6.66 -14.83
CA ASP A 125 -2.34 -7.94 -15.48
C ASP A 125 -0.88 -8.38 -15.28
N PRO A 126 -0.60 -9.37 -14.41
CA PRO A 126 0.75 -9.88 -14.21
C PRO A 126 1.27 -10.72 -15.39
N SER A 127 0.42 -11.11 -16.35
CA SER A 127 0.81 -11.99 -17.47
C SER A 127 1.67 -11.29 -18.53
N VAL A 128 1.62 -9.96 -18.60
CA VAL A 128 2.43 -9.15 -19.53
C VAL A 128 3.82 -8.80 -18.99
N LEU A 129 4.12 -9.21 -17.75
CA LEU A 129 5.42 -8.98 -17.12
C LEU A 129 6.46 -9.94 -17.71
N GLU A 130 7.66 -9.43 -17.95
CA GLU A 130 8.76 -10.19 -18.52
C GLU A 130 9.93 -10.26 -17.54
N TYR A 131 10.78 -11.26 -17.71
CA TYR A 131 12.07 -11.31 -17.05
C TYR A 131 13.18 -11.60 -18.06
N SER A 132 13.75 -10.52 -18.57
CA SER A 132 14.88 -10.49 -19.49
C SER A 132 15.90 -9.47 -18.99
N PRO A 133 16.89 -9.90 -18.17
CA PRO A 133 17.91 -9.00 -17.62
C PRO A 133 18.92 -8.49 -18.66
N GLY A 134 18.86 -8.97 -19.90
CA GLY A 134 19.71 -8.53 -21.03
C GLY A 134 21.17 -8.96 -20.92
N ASN A 135 21.95 -8.57 -21.92
CA ASN A 135 23.38 -8.85 -22.08
C ASN A 135 24.26 -7.62 -21.71
N PRO A 136 25.60 -7.75 -21.70
CA PRO A 136 26.48 -6.61 -21.50
C PRO A 136 26.21 -5.50 -22.52
N GLY A 137 26.05 -4.27 -22.05
CA GLY A 137 25.80 -3.11 -22.91
C GLY A 137 24.35 -2.97 -23.41
N ASP A 138 23.43 -3.87 -23.07
CA ASP A 138 22.01 -3.70 -23.38
C ASP A 138 21.37 -2.59 -22.55
N ARG A 139 20.35 -1.94 -23.10
CA ARG A 139 19.51 -1.00 -22.34
C ARG A 139 18.38 -1.79 -21.70
N VAL A 140 18.26 -1.68 -20.39
CA VAL A 140 17.32 -2.46 -19.59
C VAL A 140 16.37 -1.50 -18.87
N LEU A 141 15.09 -1.85 -18.89
CA LEU A 141 14.04 -1.24 -18.09
C LEU A 141 13.62 -2.23 -17.01
N VAL A 142 13.68 -1.77 -15.76
CA VAL A 142 13.21 -2.48 -14.58
C VAL A 142 11.99 -1.74 -14.06
N ARG A 143 10.86 -2.42 -13.94
CA ARG A 143 9.63 -1.91 -13.31
C ARG A 143 9.26 -2.83 -12.15
N VAL A 144 8.89 -2.23 -11.03
CA VAL A 144 8.34 -2.94 -9.89
C VAL A 144 7.00 -2.34 -9.54
N TRP A 145 6.01 -3.22 -9.45
CA TRP A 145 4.66 -2.91 -9.04
C TRP A 145 4.44 -3.50 -7.66
N TYR A 146 4.01 -2.69 -6.70
CA TYR A 146 3.78 -3.13 -5.33
C TYR A 146 2.33 -2.85 -4.94
N GLU A 147 1.55 -3.91 -4.73
CA GLU A 147 0.16 -3.84 -4.29
C GLU A 147 0.11 -3.55 -2.79
N GLN A 148 -0.23 -2.32 -2.40
CA GLN A 148 -0.36 -1.94 -1.00
C GLN A 148 -1.83 -1.99 -0.56
N PRO A 149 -2.19 -2.83 0.44
CA PRO A 149 -3.54 -2.84 0.98
C PRO A 149 -3.82 -1.57 1.79
N ILE A 150 -5.01 -1.02 1.60
CA ILE A 150 -5.53 0.13 2.32
C ILE A 150 -6.76 -0.33 3.12
N ILE A 151 -6.77 0.00 4.39
CA ILE A 151 -7.81 -0.36 5.36
C ILE A 151 -9.01 0.56 5.20
N THR A 152 -8.80 1.86 4.97
CA THR A 152 -9.90 2.83 4.87
C THR A 152 -10.44 2.92 3.43
N PRO A 153 -11.71 2.52 3.17
CA PRO A 153 -12.25 2.46 1.81
C PRO A 153 -12.32 3.82 1.10
N PHE A 154 -12.51 4.90 1.86
CA PHE A 154 -12.56 6.26 1.32
C PHE A 154 -11.21 6.71 0.77
N ILE A 155 -10.11 6.32 1.42
CA ILE A 155 -8.76 6.65 0.95
C ILE A 155 -8.40 5.75 -0.21
N ALA A 156 -8.74 4.45 -0.15
CA ALA A 156 -8.53 3.54 -1.26
C ALA A 156 -9.17 4.08 -2.55
N GLN A 157 -10.39 4.62 -2.47
CA GLN A 157 -11.05 5.28 -3.61
C GLN A 157 -10.36 6.58 -4.05
N ALA A 158 -9.79 7.35 -3.12
CA ALA A 158 -9.14 8.61 -3.43
C ALA A 158 -7.75 8.44 -4.07
N VAL A 159 -7.02 7.37 -3.72
CA VAL A 159 -5.64 7.14 -4.18
C VAL A 159 -5.49 5.98 -5.19
N SER A 160 -6.49 5.11 -5.35
CA SER A 160 -6.45 4.07 -6.37
C SER A 160 -6.73 4.65 -7.75
N HIS A 161 -5.89 4.27 -8.71
CA HIS A 161 -6.09 4.53 -10.13
C HIS A 161 -6.54 3.27 -10.90
N THR A 162 -6.88 2.19 -10.18
CA THR A 162 -7.33 0.93 -10.78
C THR A 162 -8.84 0.75 -10.60
N LYS A 163 -9.47 0.04 -11.55
CA LYS A 163 -10.92 -0.23 -11.53
C LYS A 163 -11.34 -1.12 -10.35
N ASP A 164 -10.42 -1.91 -9.82
CA ASP A 164 -10.61 -2.79 -8.68
C ASP A 164 -10.25 -2.14 -7.33
N HIS A 165 -10.01 -0.82 -7.30
CA HIS A 165 -9.72 -0.02 -6.09
C HIS A 165 -8.47 -0.48 -5.33
N LYS A 166 -7.53 -1.11 -6.04
CA LYS A 166 -6.22 -1.48 -5.50
C LYS A 166 -5.25 -0.32 -5.64
N VAL A 167 -4.37 -0.18 -4.67
CA VAL A 167 -3.30 0.82 -4.74
C VAL A 167 -2.03 0.14 -5.17
N MET A 168 -1.61 0.48 -6.38
CA MET A 168 -0.38 -0.01 -6.99
C MET A 168 0.65 1.10 -6.91
N LEU A 169 1.72 0.86 -6.16
CA LEU A 169 2.91 1.71 -6.17
C LEU A 169 3.81 1.23 -7.31
N THR A 170 4.27 2.15 -8.15
CA THR A 170 5.06 1.82 -9.34
C THR A 170 6.39 2.52 -9.27
N THR A 171 7.46 1.74 -9.17
CA THR A 171 8.83 2.24 -9.30
C THR A 171 9.42 1.73 -10.60
N SER A 172 10.06 2.62 -11.36
CA SER A 172 10.75 2.23 -12.59
C SER A 172 12.17 2.79 -12.63
N MET A 173 13.08 2.01 -13.20
CA MET A 173 14.47 2.39 -13.40
C MET A 173 14.91 1.92 -14.77
N ALA A 174 15.46 2.84 -15.57
CA ALA A 174 16.05 2.54 -16.86
C ALA A 174 17.56 2.77 -16.80
N PHE A 175 18.35 1.84 -17.32
CA PHE A 175 19.80 1.95 -17.34
C PHE A 175 20.38 1.16 -18.51
N ARG A 176 21.70 1.22 -18.67
CA ARG A 176 22.45 0.37 -19.58
C ARG A 176 23.30 -0.59 -18.74
N ASN A 177 23.28 -1.86 -19.07
CA ASN A 177 24.11 -2.86 -18.42
C ASN A 177 25.59 -2.53 -18.64
N GLU A 178 26.37 -2.73 -17.60
CA GLU A 178 27.82 -2.55 -17.65
C GLU A 178 28.45 -3.58 -18.59
N PRO A 179 29.63 -3.30 -19.16
CA PRO A 179 30.40 -4.31 -19.87
C PRO A 179 31.03 -5.27 -18.85
N TYR A 180 30.24 -6.20 -18.35
CA TYR A 180 30.72 -7.26 -17.47
C TYR A 180 31.40 -8.37 -18.30
N GLN A 181 32.55 -8.85 -17.80
CA GLN A 181 33.30 -10.00 -18.34
C GLN A 181 33.13 -11.20 -17.40
#